data_AF-A0A3G9IKD2-F1
#
_entry.id   AF-A0A3G9IKD2-F1
#
_cell.length_a   1.000
_cell.length_b   1.000
_cell.length_c   1.000
_cell.angle_alpha   90.00
_cell.angle_beta   90.00
_cell.angle_gamma   90.00
#
_symmetry.space_group_name_H-M   'P 1'
#
loop_
_entity.id
_entity.type
_entity.pdbx_description
1 polymer ?
#
loop_
_entity_poly.entity_id
_entity_poly.type
_entity_poly.pdbx_seq_one_letter_code
_entity_poly.pdbx_strand_id
1 'polypeptide(L)'
;MAGLVAGSILAAVLKYLQVKTNKRVYTLLLNIDFIPYTPKNLPETMELALHLAVSVPLGMIYLLIVQRWGHRFLFGLFLGLVSACTWIPLTLVSDRVPSISDFVALFLWLSGHAIFGLILSLFAGRNK
;
A
#
# COMPACT_ATOMS: atom_id res chain seq x y z
N MET A 1 -6.62 -4.06 -13.55
CA MET A 1 -5.69 -5.16 -13.23
C MET A 1 -4.39 -4.70 -12.57
N ALA A 2 -3.71 -3.66 -13.08
CA ALA A 2 -2.45 -3.15 -12.51
C ALA A 2 -2.49 -2.95 -10.98
N GLY A 3 -3.52 -2.27 -10.47
CA GLY A 3 -3.71 -2.05 -9.04
C GLY A 3 -3.89 -3.32 -8.21
N LEU A 4 -4.65 -4.30 -8.69
CA LEU A 4 -4.84 -5.58 -7.99
C LEU A 4 -3.53 -6.35 -7.87
N VAL A 5 -2.76 -6.42 -8.95
CA VAL A 5 -1.47 -7.13 -8.95
C VAL A 5 -0.47 -6.42 -8.05
N ALA A 6 -0.33 -5.10 -8.21
CA ALA A 6 0.58 -4.30 -7.39
C ALA A 6 0.21 -4.37 -5.90
N GLY A 7 -1.07 -4.23 -5.56
CA GLY A 7 -1.57 -4.33 -4.20
C GLY A 7 -1.40 -5.72 -3.59
N SER A 8 -1.61 -6.78 -4.37
CA SER A 8 -1.38 -8.16 -3.90
C SER A 8 0.11 -8.43 -3.63
N ILE A 9 1.00 -7.94 -4.50
CA ILE A 9 2.45 -8.05 -4.30
C ILE A 9 2.87 -7.26 -3.06
N LEU A 10 2.38 -6.03 -2.89
CA LEU A 10 2.62 -5.22 -1.69
C LEU A 10 2.19 -5.96 -0.42
N ALA A 11 0.98 -6.52 -0.40
CA ALA A 11 0.46 -7.30 0.70
C ALA A 11 1.35 -8.49 1.04
N ALA A 12 1.76 -9.26 0.02
CA ALA A 12 2.65 -10.41 0.21
C ALA A 12 4.03 -9.99 0.76
N VAL A 13 4.61 -8.91 0.23
CA VAL A 13 5.90 -8.37 0.68
C VAL A 13 5.81 -7.93 2.14
N LEU A 14 4.82 -7.11 2.51
CA LEU A 14 4.69 -6.63 3.88
C LEU A 14 4.36 -7.77 4.85
N LYS A 15 3.57 -8.77 4.43
CA LYS A 15 3.32 -9.98 5.23
C LYS A 15 4.61 -10.72 5.52
N TYR A 16 5.44 -10.95 4.50
CA TYR A 16 6.75 -11.58 4.66
C TYR A 16 7.66 -10.78 5.60
N LEU A 17 7.76 -9.47 5.39
CA LEU A 17 8.61 -8.59 6.21
C LEU A 17 8.13 -8.56 7.67
N GLN A 18 6.82 -8.56 7.91
CA GLN A 18 6.26 -8.65 9.26
C GLN A 18 6.67 -9.96 9.94
N VAL A 19 6.53 -11.10 9.27
CA VAL A 19 6.95 -12.41 9.82
C VAL A 19 8.45 -12.43 10.12
N LYS A 20 9.28 -11.79 9.28
CA LYS A 20 10.74 -11.78 9.46
C LYS A 20 11.23 -10.83 10.54
N THR A 21 10.58 -9.68 10.71
CA THR A 21 11.07 -8.59 11.58
C THR A 21 10.26 -8.42 12.86
N ASN A 22 9.13 -9.12 12.98
CA ASN A 22 8.10 -8.91 14.00
C ASN A 22 7.52 -7.49 14.05
N LYS A 23 7.79 -6.66 13.02
CA LYS A 23 7.19 -5.33 12.87
C LYS A 23 5.81 -5.48 12.24
N ARG A 24 4.78 -4.89 12.87
CA ARG A 24 3.37 -5.05 12.49
C ARG A 24 2.95 -4.30 11.20
N VAL A 25 3.81 -4.24 10.18
CA VAL A 25 3.61 -3.45 8.95
C VAL A 25 2.54 -4.03 8.02
N TYR A 26 2.32 -5.34 8.03
CA TYR A 26 1.19 -5.95 7.32
C TYR A 26 -0.12 -5.72 8.06
N THR A 27 -0.11 -5.80 9.39
CA THR A 27 -1.26 -5.42 10.21
C THR A 27 -1.64 -3.95 10.01
N LEU A 28 -0.64 -3.06 9.83
CA LEU A 28 -0.88 -1.66 9.45
C LEU A 28 -1.53 -1.55 8.07
N LEU A 29 -1.07 -2.32 7.08
CA LEU A 29 -1.65 -2.33 5.72
C LEU A 29 -3.14 -2.68 5.73
N LEU A 30 -3.50 -3.66 6.57
CA LEU A 30 -4.86 -4.16 6.72
C LEU A 30 -5.72 -3.34 7.69
N ASN A 31 -5.14 -2.33 8.35
CA ASN A 31 -5.83 -1.61 9.40
C ASN A 31 -7.06 -0.86 8.86
N ILE A 32 -8.24 -1.19 9.39
CA ILE A 32 -9.52 -0.54 9.08
C ILE A 32 -10.11 0.23 10.27
N ASP A 33 -9.35 0.39 11.37
CA ASP A 33 -9.85 1.01 12.61
C ASP A 33 -10.30 2.48 12.40
N PHE A 34 -9.90 3.11 11.29
CA PHE A 34 -10.34 4.44 10.90
C PHE A 34 -11.77 4.50 10.34
N ILE A 35 -12.36 3.36 9.95
CA ILE A 35 -13.72 3.29 9.41
C ILE A 35 -14.69 3.20 10.59
N PRO A 36 -15.60 4.18 10.76
CA PRO A 36 -16.59 4.10 11.82
C PRO A 36 -17.55 2.93 11.58
N TYR A 37 -18.02 2.31 12.66
CA TYR A 37 -19.02 1.22 12.64
C TYR A 37 -18.57 -0.11 12.01
N THR A 38 -17.29 -0.28 11.66
CA THR A 38 -16.77 -1.61 11.25
C THR A 38 -16.49 -2.50 12.46
N PRO A 39 -16.79 -3.81 12.38
CA PRO A 39 -16.44 -4.74 13.46
C PRO A 39 -14.91 -4.83 13.63
N LYS A 40 -14.42 -4.83 14.88
CA LYS A 40 -12.99 -4.86 15.20
C LYS A 40 -12.28 -6.17 14.80
N ASN A 41 -13.03 -7.23 14.57
CA ASN A 41 -12.50 -8.59 14.35
C ASN A 41 -12.92 -9.12 12.97
N LEU A 42 -12.70 -8.33 11.91
CA LEU A 42 -12.90 -8.86 10.56
C LEU A 42 -11.86 -9.95 10.26
N PRO A 43 -12.24 -10.98 9.48
CA PRO A 43 -11.27 -11.93 8.96
C PRO A 43 -10.20 -11.21 8.13
N GLU A 44 -8.95 -11.66 8.24
CA GLU A 44 -7.81 -11.13 7.48
C GLU A 44 -8.11 -11.03 5.98
N THR A 45 -8.79 -12.05 5.42
CA THR A 45 -9.18 -12.09 4.00
C THR A 45 -10.09 -10.93 3.62
N MET A 46 -10.96 -10.48 4.53
CA MET A 46 -11.87 -9.36 4.29
C MET A 46 -11.15 -8.01 4.44
N GLU A 47 -10.28 -7.85 5.44
CA GLU A 47 -9.41 -6.66 5.55
C GLU A 47 -8.53 -6.50 4.29
N LEU A 48 -7.96 -7.61 3.80
CA LEU A 48 -7.16 -7.62 2.57
C LEU A 48 -8.01 -7.29 1.34
N ALA A 49 -9.23 -7.83 1.24
CA ALA A 49 -10.12 -7.53 0.12
C ALA A 49 -10.49 -6.04 0.07
N LEU A 50 -10.77 -5.42 1.23
CA LEU A 50 -11.01 -3.98 1.34
C LEU A 50 -9.77 -3.17 0.90
N HIS A 51 -8.58 -3.58 1.32
CA HIS A 51 -7.34 -2.92 0.89
C HIS A 51 -7.11 -3.03 -0.63
N LEU A 52 -7.32 -4.22 -1.20
CA LEU A 52 -7.20 -4.43 -2.64
C LEU A 52 -8.25 -3.64 -3.43
N ALA A 53 -9.45 -3.45 -2.89
CA ALA A 53 -10.48 -2.60 -3.49
C ALA A 53 -10.02 -1.14 -3.64
N VAL A 54 -9.24 -0.60 -2.69
CA VAL A 54 -8.62 0.74 -2.79
C VAL A 54 -7.47 0.76 -3.81
N SER A 55 -6.73 -0.34 -3.96
CA SER A 55 -5.64 -0.42 -4.94
C SER A 55 -6.11 -0.36 -6.40
N VAL A 56 -7.34 -0.82 -6.68
CA VAL A 56 -7.95 -0.80 -8.03
C VAL A 56 -8.03 0.61 -8.63
N PRO A 57 -8.71 1.60 -8.02
CA PRO A 57 -8.79 2.95 -8.56
C PRO A 57 -7.43 3.64 -8.62
N LEU A 58 -6.51 3.37 -7.66
CA LEU A 58 -5.13 3.89 -7.74
C LEU A 58 -4.43 3.43 -9.01
N GLY A 59 -4.57 2.14 -9.37
CA GLY A 59 -4.04 1.62 -10.63
C GLY A 59 -4.67 2.25 -11.88
N MET A 60 -5.95 2.61 -11.83
CA MET A 60 -6.61 3.32 -12.94
C MET A 60 -6.10 4.76 -13.07
N ILE A 61 -6.05 5.50 -11.96
CA ILE A 61 -5.54 6.88 -11.90
C ILE A 61 -4.10 6.92 -12.42
N TYR A 62 -3.27 5.97 -11.99
CA TYR A 62 -1.91 5.82 -12.47
C TYR A 62 -1.83 5.74 -14.01
N LEU A 63 -2.61 4.84 -14.62
CA LEU A 63 -2.60 4.65 -16.07
C LEU A 63 -3.07 5.91 -16.82
N LEU A 64 -4.10 6.59 -16.32
CA LEU A 64 -4.59 7.84 -16.90
C LEU A 64 -3.53 8.95 -16.88
N ILE A 65 -2.84 9.12 -15.75
CA ILE A 65 -1.76 10.11 -15.62
C ILE A 65 -0.62 9.77 -16.59
N VAL A 66 -0.20 8.51 -16.65
CA VAL A 66 0.93 8.10 -17.49
C VAL A 66 0.61 8.18 -18.98
N GLN A 67 -0.62 7.88 -19.39
CA GLN A 67 -1.07 8.10 -20.77
C GLN A 67 -1.01 9.58 -21.16
N ARG A 68 -1.26 10.50 -20.22
CA ARG A 68 -1.29 11.94 -20.49
C ARG A 68 0.09 12.60 -20.48
N TRP A 69 1.02 12.08 -19.67
CA TRP A 69 2.29 12.76 -19.33
C TRP A 69 3.56 11.91 -19.56
N GLY A 70 3.46 10.64 -19.93
CA GLY A 70 4.61 9.84 -20.38
C GLY A 70 5.53 9.25 -19.29
N HIS A 71 5.64 9.87 -18.11
CA HIS A 71 6.66 9.50 -17.11
C HIS A 71 6.26 8.34 -16.18
N ARG A 72 6.22 7.11 -16.72
CA ARG A 72 5.70 5.93 -16.01
C ARG A 72 6.30 5.64 -14.63
N PHE A 73 7.63 5.73 -14.49
CA PHE A 73 8.32 5.42 -13.24
C PHE A 73 8.18 6.55 -12.22
N LEU A 74 8.27 7.80 -12.67
CA LEU A 74 8.10 8.98 -11.81
C LEU A 74 6.71 8.96 -11.18
N PHE A 75 5.67 8.80 -11.99
CA PHE A 75 4.29 8.77 -11.48
C PHE A 75 3.98 7.51 -10.68
N GLY A 76 4.61 6.38 -11.00
CA GLY A 76 4.44 5.14 -10.23
C GLY A 76 5.02 5.27 -8.82
N LEU A 77 6.27 5.73 -8.72
CA LEU A 77 6.92 5.99 -7.44
C LEU A 77 6.22 7.11 -6.66
N PHE A 78 5.82 8.19 -7.33
CA PHE A 78 5.06 9.28 -6.71
C PHE A 78 3.77 8.76 -6.08
N LEU A 79 2.96 7.99 -6.83
CA LEU A 79 1.71 7.45 -6.32
C LEU A 79 1.94 6.46 -5.16
N GLY A 80 2.97 5.61 -5.26
CA GLY A 80 3.38 4.72 -4.18
C GLY A 80 3.72 5.49 -2.90
N LEU A 81 4.58 6.52 -2.99
CA LEU A 81 4.97 7.33 -1.83
C LEU A 81 3.82 8.16 -1.27
N VAL A 82 2.95 8.72 -2.12
CA VAL A 82 1.74 9.42 -1.68
C VAL A 82 0.82 8.48 -0.89
N SER A 83 0.62 7.25 -1.37
CA SER A 83 -0.15 6.26 -0.62
C SER A 83 0.52 5.84 0.69
N ALA A 84 1.86 5.88 0.76
CA ALA A 84 2.61 5.59 1.98
C ALA A 84 2.43 6.66 3.08
N CYS A 85 2.00 7.88 2.74
CA CYS A 85 1.66 8.93 3.72
C CYS A 85 0.53 8.53 4.68
N THR A 86 -0.22 7.47 4.36
CA THR A 86 -1.19 6.85 5.28
C THR A 86 -0.56 6.31 6.57
N TRP A 87 0.77 6.20 6.65
CA TRP A 87 1.50 5.87 7.89
C TRP A 87 1.01 6.70 9.08
N ILE A 88 0.97 8.03 8.95
CA ILE A 88 0.63 8.93 10.05
C ILE A 88 -0.80 8.68 10.55
N PRO A 89 -1.86 8.81 9.72
CA PRO A 89 -3.21 8.60 10.20
C PRO A 89 -3.44 7.17 10.71
N LEU A 90 -2.92 6.14 10.03
CA LEU A 90 -3.17 4.75 10.41
C LEU A 90 -2.47 4.34 11.70
N THR A 91 -1.31 4.93 12.02
CA THR A 91 -0.58 4.65 13.28
C THR A 91 -1.14 5.42 14.48
N LEU A 92 -1.80 6.57 14.25
CA LEU A 92 -2.38 7.37 15.34
C LEU A 92 -3.75 6.86 15.82
N VAL A 93 -4.48 6.14 14.97
CA VAL A 93 -5.86 5.71 15.27
C VAL A 93 -5.98 4.26 15.75
N SER A 94 -4.85 3.57 15.93
CA SER A 94 -4.85 2.12 16.22
C SER A 94 -3.69 1.68 17.10
N ASP A 95 -3.97 0.87 18.11
CA ASP A 95 -2.96 0.30 19.02
C ASP A 95 -2.43 -1.07 18.52
N ARG A 96 -3.04 -1.67 17.48
CA ARG A 96 -2.61 -2.97 16.93
C ARG A 96 -1.47 -2.85 15.92
N VAL A 97 -1.08 -1.64 15.53
CA VAL A 97 -0.07 -1.38 14.50
C VAL A 97 1.27 -0.94 15.13
N PRO A 98 2.35 -0.73 14.34
CA PRO A 98 3.61 -0.23 14.89
C PRO A 98 3.44 1.16 15.51
N SER A 99 4.28 1.48 16.49
CA SER A 99 4.38 2.85 17.01
C SER A 99 4.76 3.81 15.89
N ILE A 100 4.22 5.03 15.91
CA ILE A 100 4.55 6.09 14.95
C ILE A 100 6.06 6.41 14.92
N SER A 101 6.77 6.19 16.04
CA SER A 101 8.22 6.39 16.18
C SER A 101 9.06 5.17 15.80
N ASP A 102 8.45 4.08 15.32
CA ASP A 102 9.17 2.88 14.87
C ASP A 102 9.77 3.10 13.48
N PHE A 103 10.96 3.69 13.43
CA PHE A 103 11.65 4.01 12.17
C PHE A 103 11.95 2.78 11.30
N VAL A 104 12.15 1.61 11.92
CA VAL A 104 12.35 0.36 11.16
C VAL A 104 11.05 -0.01 10.44
N ALA A 105 9.91 0.02 11.15
CA ALA A 105 8.62 -0.24 10.53
C ALA A 105 8.26 0.79 9.44
N LEU A 106 8.55 2.08 9.67
CA LEU A 106 8.40 3.13 8.66
C LEU A 106 9.24 2.87 7.41
N PHE A 107 10.50 2.47 7.59
CA PHE A 107 11.38 2.15 6.45
C PHE A 107 10.85 0.96 5.64
N LEU A 108 10.38 -0.10 6.30
CA LEU A 108 9.79 -1.27 5.64
C LEU A 108 8.49 -0.88 4.90
N TRP A 109 7.67 -0.01 5.51
CA TRP A 109 6.44 0.51 4.92
C TRP A 109 6.72 1.31 3.64
N LEU A 110 7.65 2.27 3.69
CA LEU A 110 8.06 3.07 2.53
C LEU A 110 8.66 2.18 1.44
N SER A 111 9.48 1.19 1.80
CA SER A 111 10.09 0.24 0.85
C SER A 111 9.03 -0.59 0.14
N GLY A 112 8.03 -1.09 0.88
CA GLY A 112 6.88 -1.80 0.29
C GLY A 112 6.15 -0.92 -0.72
N HIS A 113 5.85 0.33 -0.37
CA HIS A 113 5.13 1.26 -1.25
C HIS A 113 5.95 1.70 -2.48
N ALA A 114 7.28 1.79 -2.35
CA ALA A 114 8.15 1.97 -3.50
C ALA A 114 8.05 0.76 -4.46
N ILE A 115 8.03 -0.48 -3.93
CA ILE A 115 7.81 -1.70 -4.73
C ILE A 115 6.43 -1.65 -5.41
N PHE A 116 5.37 -1.27 -4.70
CA PHE A 116 4.04 -1.09 -5.28
C PHE A 116 4.07 -0.15 -6.50
N GLY A 117 4.70 1.02 -6.36
CA GLY A 117 4.86 2.00 -7.43
C GLY A 117 5.68 1.49 -8.61
N LEU A 118 6.75 0.73 -8.34
CA LEU A 118 7.56 0.08 -9.38
C LEU A 118 6.75 -0.98 -10.14
N ILE A 119 5.98 -1.81 -9.45
CA ILE A 119 5.11 -2.80 -10.10
C ILE A 119 4.06 -2.11 -10.98
N LEU A 120 3.39 -1.07 -10.50
CA LEU A 120 2.48 -0.26 -11.33
C LEU A 120 3.17 0.23 -12.60
N SER A 121 4.43 0.66 -12.48
CA SER A 121 5.24 1.16 -13.60
C SER A 121 5.47 0.16 -14.71
N LEU A 122 5.43 -1.14 -14.42
CA LEU A 122 5.56 -2.21 -15.41
C LEU A 122 4.28 -2.42 -16.22
N PHE A 123 3.12 -2.00 -15.72
CA PHE A 123 1.84 -2.10 -16.43
C PHE A 123 1.61 -0.96 -17.43
N ALA A 124 2.34 0.15 -17.29
CA ALA A 124 2.38 1.17 -18.33
C ALA A 124 3.35 0.73 -19.44
N GLY A 125 2.86 0.72 -20.69
CA GLY A 125 3.67 0.45 -21.87
C GLY A 125 4.92 1.33 -21.93
N ARG A 126 5.92 0.94 -22.74
CA ARG A 126 7.09 1.79 -22.99
C ARG A 126 6.60 3.06 -23.68
N ASN A 127 6.47 4.15 -22.93
CA ASN A 127 6.35 5.46 -23.52
C ASN A 127 7.69 5.75 -24.21
N LYS A 128 7.61 6.07 -25.51
CA LYS A 128 8.76 6.49 -26.31
C LYS A 128 9.32 7.80 -25.78
#